data_AF-A0A960XM80-F1
#
_entry.id   AF-A0A960XM80-F1
#
_cell.length_a   1.000
_cell.length_b   1.000
_cell.length_c   1.000
_cell.angle_alpha   90.00
_cell.angle_beta   90.00
_cell.angle_gamma   90.00
#
_symmetry.space_group_name_H-M   'P 1'
#
loop_
_entity.id
_entity.type
_entity.pdbx_description
1 polymer ?
#
loop_
_entity_poly.entity_id
_entity_poly.type
_entity_poly.pdbx_seq_one_letter_code
_entity_poly.pdbx_strand_id
1 'polypeptide(L)'
;PRPPAVYALRIGDLNTFNRQAAETEANQDPDTYTSHPYVLAQFLDTAEEESKMRVYKVFRSDDRYGLADQAVITPAAEGGTVNASASQLNAQPHVSMEAGEPVIPFYPLGVVIGASPCAETRGANLKGQLTYWEDHRGSSWSVSGGSNAWFNVSFYYPLAPDFYWPPNKPGVLEAQVQGNAVVRVAQVAQTGDPISFLPVDVTPLLNTAPGNQVAAGSAALVNAQPVKVLYKSEWPRNLPKLKGGETLTFSGGEYRADTPFRTVDGELVETEGLPGIVAFASAEVVFDSRNPTGSLNGWKESWSARVAQVLDRRGVPLSLADLPAVLQPASGNSRVKDGKYVFDGLPSSLQRRVRDDPLAGQLEVIGLLNDKDIGDRTLTAAPPAVYVLEPNILTEGERDALLALDGEGTSSAWDAAVASLYKLSRNPTLVDSDNPYLMSPPTDDASRGAWQTRLEQFWRHYYFGVVPTIDLTTLINYILQHLPLSSTILPTGIAALPTVSGLAATDPVPTPIPVDAADSGYLVGLEPKRVFDAAGRPV
;
A
#
# COMPACT_ATOMS: atom_id res chain seq x y z
N PRO A 1 3.50 22.21 -17.34
CA PRO A 1 4.60 22.02 -18.32
C PRO A 1 5.79 21.33 -17.65
N ARG A 2 6.06 20.07 -18.00
CA ARG A 2 7.23 19.35 -17.51
C ARG A 2 8.50 20.09 -17.94
N PRO A 3 9.52 20.23 -17.09
CA PRO A 3 10.75 20.89 -17.49
C PRO A 3 11.36 20.17 -18.70
N PRO A 4 12.03 20.88 -19.62
CA PRO A 4 12.79 20.25 -20.70
C PRO A 4 13.83 19.32 -20.08
N ALA A 5 13.71 18.03 -20.37
CA ALA A 5 14.62 17.05 -19.79
C ALA A 5 15.98 17.09 -20.50
N VAL A 6 17.05 17.29 -19.74
CA VAL A 6 18.44 17.24 -20.23
C VAL A 6 19.14 16.08 -19.54
N TYR A 7 19.52 15.07 -20.31
CA TYR A 7 20.20 13.87 -19.81
C TYR A 7 21.69 13.98 -20.14
N ALA A 8 22.56 14.02 -19.13
CA ALA A 8 24.00 13.92 -19.34
C ALA A 8 24.43 12.46 -19.52
N LEU A 9 25.29 12.20 -20.51
CA LEU A 9 26.03 10.94 -20.55
C LEU A 9 27.02 10.89 -19.38
N ARG A 10 27.17 9.72 -18.76
CA ARG A 10 27.96 9.49 -17.54
C ARG A 10 29.39 10.02 -17.73
N ILE A 11 29.84 10.92 -16.85
CA ILE A 11 31.19 11.49 -16.92
C ILE A 11 32.12 10.64 -16.05
N GLY A 12 33.16 10.08 -16.67
CA GLY A 12 34.30 9.52 -15.94
C GLY A 12 34.27 8.02 -15.65
N ASP A 13 33.28 7.27 -16.14
CA ASP A 13 33.17 5.83 -15.85
C ASP A 13 33.00 4.92 -17.09
N LEU A 14 32.18 5.30 -18.08
CA LEU A 14 32.03 4.59 -19.36
C LEU A 14 32.55 5.42 -20.55
N ASN A 15 32.68 6.74 -20.36
CA ASN A 15 33.23 7.67 -21.34
C ASN A 15 34.72 7.88 -21.10
N THR A 16 35.54 7.08 -21.78
CA THR A 16 37.00 7.19 -21.76
C THR A 16 37.42 8.03 -22.96
N PHE A 17 38.03 9.18 -22.68
CA PHE A 17 38.57 10.07 -23.70
C PHE A 17 39.72 10.89 -23.11
N ASN A 18 40.63 11.32 -23.97
CA ASN A 18 41.70 12.25 -23.64
C ASN A 18 41.10 13.64 -23.37
N ARG A 19 40.98 13.98 -22.08
CA ARG A 19 40.46 15.28 -21.61
C ARG A 19 41.31 16.48 -22.04
N GLN A 20 42.57 16.27 -22.41
CA GLN A 20 43.45 17.33 -22.89
C GLN A 20 43.23 17.62 -24.40
N ALA A 21 42.61 16.69 -25.12
CA ALA A 21 42.27 16.79 -26.55
C ALA A 21 40.76 16.97 -26.80
N ALA A 22 40.03 17.52 -25.82
CA ALA A 22 38.57 17.46 -25.61
C ALA A 22 37.66 17.90 -26.79
N GLU A 23 38.23 18.37 -27.88
CA GLU A 23 37.47 18.91 -29.00
C GLU A 23 37.37 18.00 -30.22
N THR A 24 38.26 17.01 -30.37
CA THR A 24 38.33 16.16 -31.58
C THR A 24 38.69 14.71 -31.28
N GLU A 25 38.21 13.79 -32.12
CA GLU A 25 38.57 12.37 -32.07
C GLU A 25 40.00 12.08 -32.57
N ALA A 26 40.62 13.03 -33.27
CA ALA A 26 41.91 12.83 -33.96
C ALA A 26 43.10 12.51 -33.04
N ASN A 27 43.01 12.83 -31.74
CA ASN A 27 44.08 12.61 -30.75
C ASN A 27 43.64 11.68 -29.62
N GLN A 28 42.65 10.83 -29.91
CA GLN A 28 42.16 9.82 -28.99
C GLN A 28 42.95 8.52 -29.20
N ASP A 29 43.20 7.79 -28.13
CA ASP A 29 43.78 6.45 -28.20
C ASP A 29 42.69 5.47 -28.64
N PRO A 30 42.81 4.83 -29.82
CA PRO A 30 41.76 3.95 -30.36
C PRO A 30 41.48 2.72 -29.49
N ASP A 31 42.43 2.31 -28.65
CA ASP A 31 42.27 1.12 -27.80
C ASP A 31 41.53 1.43 -26.50
N THR A 32 41.48 2.70 -26.09
CA THR A 32 40.86 3.13 -24.82
C THR A 32 39.71 4.11 -25.02
N TYR A 33 39.61 4.77 -26.18
CA TYR A 33 38.55 5.73 -26.47
C TYR A 33 37.18 5.06 -26.61
N THR A 34 36.19 5.60 -25.92
CA THR A 34 34.79 5.18 -26.07
C THR A 34 33.93 6.31 -26.64
N SER A 35 33.83 7.44 -25.96
CA SER A 35 33.10 8.62 -26.46
C SER A 35 33.46 9.92 -25.71
N HIS A 36 33.20 11.06 -26.35
CA HIS A 36 33.14 12.37 -25.69
C HIS A 36 31.81 12.54 -24.93
N PRO A 37 31.76 13.37 -23.87
CA PRO A 37 30.52 13.62 -23.14
C PRO A 37 29.53 14.44 -23.98
N TYR A 38 28.33 13.89 -24.16
CA TYR A 38 27.18 14.57 -24.76
C TYR A 38 26.02 14.65 -23.76
N VAL A 39 25.09 15.56 -24.02
CA VAL A 39 23.80 15.66 -23.32
C VAL A 39 22.67 15.51 -24.32
N LEU A 40 21.62 14.78 -23.96
CA LEU A 40 20.39 14.66 -24.74
C LEU A 40 19.37 15.65 -24.16
N ALA A 41 18.98 16.69 -24.91
CA ALA A 41 18.03 17.69 -24.44
C ALA A 41 16.69 17.58 -25.19
N GLN A 42 15.61 17.63 -24.42
CA GLN A 42 14.25 17.74 -24.92
C GLN A 42 13.97 19.17 -25.39
N PHE A 43 13.30 19.29 -26.53
CA PHE A 43 12.79 20.56 -27.04
C PHE A 43 11.38 20.36 -27.61
N LEU A 44 10.54 21.38 -27.52
CA LEU A 44 9.26 21.40 -28.23
C LEU A 44 9.53 21.83 -29.67
N ASP A 45 9.26 20.95 -30.63
CA ASP A 45 9.28 21.31 -32.04
C ASP A 45 8.02 22.10 -32.36
N THR A 46 8.16 23.41 -32.51
CA THR A 46 7.03 24.31 -32.76
C THR A 46 6.38 24.11 -34.13
N ALA A 47 7.04 23.41 -35.07
CA ALA A 47 6.47 23.13 -36.39
C ALA A 47 5.56 21.90 -36.36
N GLU A 48 5.85 20.93 -35.49
CA GLU A 48 5.12 19.66 -35.38
C GLU A 48 4.27 19.58 -34.11
N GLU A 49 4.37 20.58 -33.22
CA GLU A 49 3.72 20.61 -31.90
C GLU A 49 4.06 19.39 -31.02
N GLU A 50 5.20 18.75 -31.29
CA GLU A 50 5.66 17.54 -30.60
C GLU A 50 6.96 17.78 -29.81
N SER A 51 7.08 17.11 -28.66
CA SER A 51 8.33 17.13 -27.89
C SER A 51 9.34 16.15 -28.50
N LYS A 52 10.47 16.67 -28.95
CA LYS A 52 11.58 15.91 -29.55
C LYS A 52 12.85 15.99 -28.70
N MET A 53 13.85 15.21 -29.08
CA MET A 53 15.14 15.12 -28.38
C MET A 53 16.30 15.40 -29.34
N ARG A 54 17.33 16.14 -28.91
CA ARG A 54 18.55 16.38 -29.68
C ARG A 54 19.79 16.21 -28.80
N VAL A 55 20.85 15.64 -29.37
CA VAL A 55 22.15 15.46 -28.70
C VAL A 55 22.98 16.74 -28.86
N TYR A 56 23.56 17.22 -27.76
CA TYR A 56 24.42 18.40 -27.71
C TYR A 56 25.76 18.03 -27.07
N LYS A 57 26.84 18.63 -27.56
CA LYS A 57 28.17 18.49 -26.97
C LYS A 57 28.28 19.38 -25.73
N VAL A 58 28.88 18.89 -24.66
CA VAL A 58 29.14 19.69 -23.45
C VAL A 58 30.41 20.52 -23.65
N PHE A 59 30.27 21.85 -23.71
CA PHE A 59 31.40 22.79 -23.83
C PHE A 59 31.86 23.36 -22.48
N ARG A 60 30.94 23.48 -21.52
CA ARG A 60 31.19 24.02 -20.17
C ARG A 60 30.17 23.45 -19.20
N SER A 61 30.56 23.23 -17.96
CA SER A 61 29.68 22.84 -16.86
C SER A 61 29.59 23.94 -15.80
N ASP A 62 28.47 23.98 -15.09
CA ASP A 62 28.24 24.81 -13.91
C ASP A 62 27.58 23.94 -12.84
N ASP A 63 28.23 23.84 -11.69
CA ASP A 63 27.77 22.99 -10.57
C ASP A 63 26.47 23.53 -9.94
N ARG A 64 26.07 24.77 -10.26
CA ARG A 64 24.83 25.39 -9.80
C ARG A 64 23.56 24.61 -10.16
N TYR A 65 23.59 23.83 -11.24
CA TYR A 65 22.45 23.03 -11.72
C TYR A 65 22.70 21.52 -11.56
N GLY A 66 23.59 21.14 -10.63
CA GLY A 66 23.96 19.76 -10.36
C GLY A 66 22.89 18.96 -9.61
N LEU A 67 23.25 17.75 -9.20
CA LEU A 67 22.49 16.99 -8.22
C LEU A 67 22.84 17.46 -6.81
N ALA A 68 21.93 17.26 -5.86
CA ALA A 68 22.17 17.59 -4.46
C ALA A 68 23.44 16.89 -3.91
N ASP A 69 24.11 17.57 -2.97
CA ASP A 69 25.26 17.01 -2.27
C ASP A 69 24.85 15.73 -1.54
N GLN A 70 25.47 14.61 -1.93
CA GLN A 70 25.16 13.29 -1.41
C GLN A 70 25.41 13.19 0.10
N ALA A 71 26.33 13.98 0.66
CA ALA A 71 26.59 14.02 2.10
C ALA A 71 25.45 14.68 2.89
N VAL A 72 24.71 15.61 2.26
CA VAL A 72 23.58 16.32 2.88
C VAL A 72 22.31 15.48 2.88
N ILE A 73 22.12 14.67 1.83
CA ILE A 73 20.87 13.94 1.59
C ILE A 73 20.93 12.44 1.90
N THR A 74 22.08 11.92 2.33
CA THR A 74 22.24 10.50 2.69
C THR A 74 22.11 10.32 4.19
N PRO A 75 21.11 9.58 4.68
CA PRO A 75 21.01 9.21 6.09
C PRO A 75 22.23 8.40 6.55
N ALA A 76 22.60 8.55 7.83
CA ALA A 76 23.73 7.82 8.43
C ALA A 76 23.48 6.30 8.54
N ALA A 77 22.21 5.89 8.58
CA ALA A 77 21.76 4.50 8.56
C ALA A 77 20.60 4.36 7.58
N GLU A 78 20.48 3.18 6.98
CA GLU A 78 19.36 2.85 6.10
C GLU A 78 18.02 3.01 6.82
N GLY A 79 17.04 3.64 6.16
CA GLY A 79 15.77 4.00 6.78
C GLY A 79 15.83 5.15 7.80
N GLY A 80 17.01 5.74 8.05
CA GLY A 80 17.21 6.85 8.96
C GLY A 80 16.84 8.22 8.38
N THR A 81 17.02 9.27 9.18
CA THR A 81 16.80 10.68 8.78
C THR A 81 18.12 11.41 8.57
N VAL A 82 18.06 12.59 7.96
CA VAL A 82 19.21 13.48 7.80
C VAL A 82 19.17 14.63 8.81
N ASN A 83 20.36 15.04 9.25
CA ASN A 83 20.55 16.17 10.17
C ASN A 83 20.33 17.53 9.48
N ALA A 84 20.35 17.58 8.14
CA ALA A 84 20.08 18.80 7.39
C ALA A 84 18.69 19.36 7.70
N SER A 85 18.62 20.66 7.96
CA SER A 85 17.35 21.39 8.10
C SER A 85 16.62 21.49 6.76
N ALA A 86 15.31 21.72 6.81
CA ALA A 86 14.51 21.93 5.59
C ALA A 86 15.05 23.09 4.74
N SER A 87 15.57 24.15 5.35
CA SER A 87 16.20 25.27 4.62
C SER A 87 17.50 24.85 3.93
N GLN A 88 18.30 23.97 4.54
CA GLN A 88 19.53 23.46 3.92
C GLN A 88 19.21 22.53 2.75
N LEU A 89 18.19 21.69 2.89
CA LEU A 89 17.69 20.84 1.80
C LEU A 89 17.12 21.68 0.66
N ASN A 90 16.39 22.75 0.97
CA ASN A 90 15.84 23.66 -0.04
C ASN A 90 16.91 24.45 -0.80
N ALA A 91 18.10 24.62 -0.23
CA ALA A 91 19.25 25.22 -0.92
C ALA A 91 19.95 24.23 -1.88
N GLN A 92 19.63 22.93 -1.79
CA GLN A 92 20.15 21.92 -2.72
C GLN A 92 19.30 21.87 -4.00
N PRO A 93 19.89 21.51 -5.15
CA PRO A 93 19.11 21.14 -6.33
C PRO A 93 18.17 19.97 -6.03
N HIS A 94 16.88 20.16 -6.29
CA HIS A 94 15.85 19.16 -6.02
C HIS A 94 14.73 19.24 -7.05
N VAL A 95 13.94 18.17 -7.14
CA VAL A 95 12.70 18.15 -7.93
C VAL A 95 11.52 18.43 -7.02
N SER A 96 10.74 19.44 -7.39
CA SER A 96 9.46 19.74 -6.74
C SER A 96 8.34 18.92 -7.40
N MET A 97 7.47 18.35 -6.59
CA MET A 97 6.28 17.62 -7.02
C MET A 97 5.15 17.81 -6.02
N GLU A 98 3.94 17.38 -6.39
CA GLU A 98 2.80 17.41 -5.49
C GLU A 98 2.55 16.03 -4.85
N ALA A 99 2.01 16.04 -3.64
CA ALA A 99 1.53 14.83 -2.98
C ALA A 99 0.39 14.20 -3.79
N GLY A 100 0.42 12.89 -3.96
CA GLY A 100 -0.47 12.10 -4.81
C GLY A 100 0.11 11.83 -6.20
N GLU A 101 1.22 12.47 -6.59
CA GLU A 101 1.86 12.21 -7.88
C GLU A 101 2.78 10.97 -7.83
N PRO A 102 2.82 10.17 -8.91
CA PRO A 102 3.80 9.10 -9.04
C PRO A 102 5.20 9.71 -9.14
N VAL A 103 6.17 9.07 -8.48
CA VAL A 103 7.58 9.44 -8.56
C VAL A 103 8.13 8.85 -9.85
N ILE A 104 8.29 9.71 -10.85
CA ILE A 104 8.71 9.29 -12.18
C ILE A 104 10.25 9.37 -12.27
N PRO A 105 10.92 8.29 -12.70
CA PRO A 105 12.36 8.33 -12.97
C PRO A 105 12.68 9.21 -14.18
N PHE A 106 13.90 9.76 -14.21
CA PHE A 106 14.40 10.56 -15.32
C PHE A 106 14.73 9.69 -16.54
N TYR A 107 13.72 9.38 -17.37
CA TYR A 107 13.91 8.63 -18.62
C TYR A 107 13.80 9.51 -19.87
N PRO A 108 14.65 9.31 -20.91
CA PRO A 108 14.35 9.86 -22.22
C PRO A 108 13.03 9.28 -22.75
N LEU A 109 12.00 10.12 -22.81
CA LEU A 109 10.61 9.70 -23.07
C LEU A 109 10.46 8.88 -24.37
N GLY A 110 11.24 9.15 -25.42
CA GLY A 110 11.16 8.42 -26.69
C GLY A 110 11.67 6.97 -26.66
N VAL A 111 12.49 6.59 -25.68
CA VAL A 111 13.10 5.23 -25.60
C VAL A 111 12.38 4.36 -24.56
N VAL A 112 11.61 4.97 -23.65
CA VAL A 112 11.22 4.34 -22.38
C VAL A 112 9.73 4.41 -22.08
N ILE A 113 8.89 4.82 -23.05
CA ILE A 113 7.43 4.68 -22.92
C ILE A 113 7.11 3.20 -22.70
N GLY A 114 6.62 2.88 -21.50
CA GLY A 114 6.21 1.52 -21.12
C GLY A 114 7.25 0.67 -20.40
N ALA A 115 8.45 1.17 -20.09
CA ALA A 115 9.36 0.40 -19.23
C ALA A 115 8.94 0.50 -17.76
N SER A 116 8.81 -0.64 -17.11
CA SER A 116 8.63 -0.72 -15.66
C SER A 116 9.94 -0.36 -14.95
N PRO A 117 9.88 0.35 -13.81
CA PRO A 117 11.05 0.57 -12.96
C PRO A 117 11.70 -0.77 -12.55
N CYS A 118 13.04 -0.82 -12.54
CA CYS A 118 13.77 -1.97 -12.00
C CYS A 118 13.45 -2.17 -10.51
N ALA A 119 13.41 -3.42 -10.05
CA ALA A 119 13.06 -3.75 -8.67
C ALA A 119 14.04 -3.19 -7.62
N GLU A 120 15.26 -2.84 -8.04
CA GLU A 120 16.33 -2.25 -7.23
C GLU A 120 16.14 -0.74 -7.01
N THR A 121 15.26 -0.11 -7.79
CA THR A 121 14.86 1.29 -7.59
C THR A 121 14.16 1.42 -6.25
N ARG A 122 14.63 2.35 -5.43
CA ARG A 122 14.18 2.53 -4.06
C ARG A 122 14.33 3.98 -3.60
N GLY A 123 13.58 4.37 -2.57
CA GLY A 123 13.66 5.71 -1.98
C GLY A 123 13.70 5.70 -0.45
N ALA A 124 14.11 6.83 0.11
CA ALA A 124 14.22 7.02 1.56
C ALA A 124 13.66 8.38 2.00
N ASN A 125 12.88 8.35 3.09
CA ASN A 125 12.34 9.55 3.75
C ASN A 125 13.42 10.23 4.58
N LEU A 126 13.59 11.55 4.44
CA LEU A 126 14.73 12.26 5.03
C LEU A 126 14.43 12.91 6.38
N LYS A 127 13.15 13.18 6.71
CA LYS A 127 12.76 13.93 7.93
C LYS A 127 11.76 13.19 8.82
N GLY A 128 11.67 11.86 8.72
CA GLY A 128 10.77 11.04 9.54
C GLY A 128 9.29 11.10 9.12
N GLN A 129 8.93 12.05 8.25
CA GLN A 129 7.63 12.08 7.58
C GLN A 129 7.59 11.03 6.46
N LEU A 130 6.58 10.17 6.46
CA LEU A 130 6.31 9.24 5.36
C LEU A 130 5.91 10.04 4.12
N THR A 131 6.82 10.14 3.15
CA THR A 131 6.67 10.96 1.95
C THR A 131 6.83 10.13 0.69
N TYR A 132 7.80 9.21 0.69
CA TYR A 132 8.02 8.20 -0.32
C TYR A 132 7.38 6.88 0.10
N TRP A 133 6.60 6.30 -0.81
CA TRP A 133 5.94 5.02 -0.65
C TRP A 133 5.97 4.24 -1.97
N GLU A 134 5.95 2.92 -1.89
CA GLU A 134 5.89 2.03 -3.03
C GLU A 134 4.70 1.11 -2.90
N ASP A 135 3.89 1.05 -3.96
CA ASP A 135 2.76 0.14 -4.04
C ASP A 135 3.21 -1.32 -4.21
N HIS A 136 2.26 -2.25 -4.09
CA HIS A 136 2.50 -3.68 -4.26
C HIS A 136 3.02 -4.07 -5.67
N ARG A 137 2.90 -3.17 -6.66
CA ARG A 137 3.40 -3.36 -8.04
C ARG A 137 4.79 -2.76 -8.23
N GLY A 138 5.35 -2.13 -7.20
CA GLY A 138 6.65 -1.46 -7.25
C GLY A 138 6.63 -0.07 -7.87
N SER A 139 5.45 0.54 -8.04
CA SER A 139 5.35 1.94 -8.45
C SER A 139 5.58 2.83 -7.24
N SER A 140 6.45 3.82 -7.42
CA SER A 140 6.77 4.80 -6.39
C SER A 140 5.82 5.98 -6.42
N TRP A 141 5.39 6.46 -5.25
CA TRP A 141 4.46 7.57 -5.09
C TRP A 141 4.97 8.57 -4.05
N SER A 142 4.67 9.84 -4.28
CA SER A 142 4.74 10.83 -3.22
C SER A 142 3.39 10.89 -2.51
N VAL A 143 3.38 10.61 -1.21
CA VAL A 143 2.13 10.38 -0.48
C VAL A 143 1.81 11.49 0.51
N SER A 144 2.74 12.42 0.71
CA SER A 144 2.54 13.55 1.61
C SER A 144 3.31 14.79 1.17
N GLY A 145 2.82 15.95 1.58
CA GLY A 145 3.43 17.26 1.32
C GLY A 145 3.75 18.04 2.58
N GLY A 146 4.36 19.23 2.43
CA GLY A 146 4.65 20.16 3.52
C GLY A 146 6.11 20.19 3.96
N SER A 147 6.46 21.00 4.96
CA SER A 147 7.86 21.40 5.21
C SER A 147 8.87 20.27 5.45
N ASN A 148 8.40 19.12 5.96
CA ASN A 148 9.23 17.93 6.23
C ASN A 148 9.08 16.82 5.17
N ALA A 149 8.32 17.06 4.11
CA ALA A 149 8.10 16.11 3.01
C ALA A 149 9.29 16.05 2.04
N TRP A 150 10.43 15.61 2.55
CA TRP A 150 11.67 15.42 1.80
C TRP A 150 12.01 13.95 1.71
N PHE A 151 12.35 13.51 0.51
CA PHE A 151 12.80 12.15 0.26
C PHE A 151 13.86 12.15 -0.84
N ASN A 152 14.63 11.07 -0.90
CA ASN A 152 15.52 10.82 -2.02
C ASN A 152 15.14 9.52 -2.72
N VAL A 153 15.57 9.39 -3.98
CA VAL A 153 15.33 8.19 -4.78
C VAL A 153 16.60 7.78 -5.50
N SER A 154 16.88 6.48 -5.44
CA SER A 154 17.97 5.80 -6.11
C SER A 154 17.40 5.02 -7.28
N PHE A 155 17.65 5.49 -8.50
CA PHE A 155 17.09 4.89 -9.71
C PHE A 155 18.04 3.86 -10.33
N TYR A 156 17.46 2.77 -10.81
CA TYR A 156 18.10 1.79 -11.69
C TYR A 156 17.33 1.72 -13.01
N TYR A 157 18.06 1.61 -14.11
CA TYR A 157 17.54 1.60 -15.46
C TYR A 157 17.90 0.26 -16.11
N PRO A 158 16.97 -0.40 -16.81
CA PRO A 158 17.30 -1.62 -17.53
C PRO A 158 18.32 -1.30 -18.63
N LEU A 159 19.36 -2.13 -18.76
CA LEU A 159 20.36 -1.98 -19.81
C LEU A 159 19.67 -2.17 -21.17
N ALA A 160 19.57 -1.09 -21.96
CA ALA A 160 18.99 -1.16 -23.28
C ALA A 160 19.97 -1.88 -24.26
N PRO A 161 19.47 -2.64 -25.24
CA PRO A 161 20.33 -3.41 -26.16
C PRO A 161 21.20 -2.52 -27.07
N ASP A 162 20.79 -1.28 -27.27
CA ASP A 162 21.49 -0.24 -28.03
C ASP A 162 22.42 0.61 -27.15
N PHE A 163 22.37 0.45 -25.82
CA PHE A 163 23.28 1.13 -24.91
C PHE A 163 24.63 0.41 -24.85
N TYR A 164 25.72 1.17 -25.01
CA TYR A 164 27.06 0.60 -24.94
C TYR A 164 27.40 0.15 -23.51
N TRP A 165 27.75 -1.13 -23.37
CA TRP A 165 28.41 -1.67 -22.18
C TRP A 165 29.68 -2.43 -22.60
N PRO A 166 30.82 -2.29 -21.88
CA PRO A 166 32.04 -2.99 -22.23
C PRO A 166 31.86 -4.53 -22.23
N PRO A 167 32.25 -5.24 -23.30
CA PRO A 167 32.07 -6.69 -23.39
C PRO A 167 32.79 -7.44 -22.25
N ASN A 168 32.13 -8.47 -21.72
CA ASN A 168 32.66 -9.32 -20.64
C ASN A 168 33.04 -8.57 -19.35
N LYS A 169 32.53 -7.34 -19.15
CA LYS A 169 32.75 -6.58 -17.92
C LYS A 169 31.52 -6.60 -17.03
N PRO A 170 31.71 -6.68 -15.71
CA PRO A 170 30.57 -6.69 -14.81
C PRO A 170 29.88 -5.33 -14.77
N GLY A 171 28.56 -5.34 -14.66
CA GLY A 171 27.75 -4.12 -14.47
C GLY A 171 26.71 -4.22 -13.39
N VAL A 172 26.47 -5.44 -12.89
CA VAL A 172 25.54 -5.69 -11.79
C VAL A 172 26.20 -6.51 -10.69
N LEU A 173 25.68 -6.34 -9.49
CA LEU A 173 26.09 -7.05 -8.29
C LEU A 173 24.93 -7.93 -7.83
N GLU A 174 25.02 -9.22 -8.14
CA GLU A 174 24.01 -10.20 -7.78
C GLU A 174 24.18 -10.62 -6.32
N ALA A 175 23.08 -10.63 -5.56
CA ALA A 175 23.07 -11.16 -4.21
C ALA A 175 22.95 -12.68 -4.27
N GLN A 176 24.00 -13.38 -3.84
CA GLN A 176 24.03 -14.84 -3.77
C GLN A 176 24.10 -15.31 -2.32
N VAL A 177 23.33 -16.35 -1.99
CA VAL A 177 23.39 -16.99 -0.68
C VAL A 177 24.52 -18.02 -0.69
N GLN A 178 25.56 -17.79 0.12
CA GLN A 178 26.66 -18.73 0.31
C GLN A 178 26.71 -19.14 1.78
N GLY A 179 26.22 -20.35 2.08
CA GLY A 179 25.97 -20.79 3.44
C GLY A 179 24.87 -19.93 4.10
N ASN A 180 25.18 -19.32 5.25
CA ASN A 180 24.26 -18.42 5.97
C ASN A 180 24.48 -16.93 5.66
N ALA A 181 25.37 -16.59 4.71
CA ALA A 181 25.68 -15.21 4.37
C ALA A 181 25.17 -14.85 2.97
N VAL A 182 24.66 -13.63 2.82
CA VAL A 182 24.40 -13.03 1.52
C VAL A 182 25.67 -12.30 1.06
N VAL A 183 26.26 -12.76 -0.03
CA VAL A 183 27.43 -12.14 -0.66
C VAL A 183 27.03 -11.46 -1.97
N ARG A 184 27.76 -10.43 -2.36
CA ARG A 184 27.57 -9.75 -3.65
C ARG A 184 28.58 -10.28 -4.65
N VAL A 185 28.14 -10.72 -5.81
CA VAL A 185 29.01 -11.26 -6.87
C VAL A 185 28.91 -10.38 -8.11
N ALA A 186 30.06 -10.02 -8.68
CA ALA A 186 30.12 -9.23 -9.90
C ALA A 186 29.71 -10.08 -11.11
N GLN A 187 28.69 -9.66 -11.86
CA GLN A 187 28.20 -10.37 -13.05
C GLN A 187 28.30 -9.51 -14.30
N VAL A 188 28.65 -10.15 -15.43
CA VAL A 188 28.67 -9.51 -16.74
C VAL A 188 27.29 -8.96 -17.07
N ALA A 189 27.21 -7.66 -17.36
CA ALA A 189 25.93 -7.01 -17.65
C ALA A 189 25.29 -7.59 -18.92
N GLN A 190 23.99 -7.86 -18.85
CA GLN A 190 23.14 -8.32 -19.94
C GLN A 190 22.05 -7.29 -20.23
N THR A 191 21.48 -7.34 -21.43
CA THR A 191 20.31 -6.54 -21.78
C THR A 191 19.18 -6.78 -20.78
N GLY A 192 18.60 -5.70 -20.26
CA GLY A 192 17.55 -5.73 -19.23
C GLY A 192 18.07 -5.65 -17.80
N ASP A 193 19.37 -5.84 -17.56
CA ASP A 193 19.94 -5.78 -16.22
C ASP A 193 19.83 -4.37 -15.60
N PRO A 194 19.65 -4.26 -14.28
CA PRO A 194 19.48 -2.99 -13.59
C PRO A 194 20.80 -2.22 -13.46
N ILE A 195 21.01 -1.22 -14.31
CA ILE A 195 22.18 -0.34 -14.28
C ILE A 195 21.88 0.92 -13.46
N SER A 196 22.78 1.22 -12.54
CA SER A 196 22.71 2.40 -11.68
C SER A 196 22.67 3.71 -12.48
N PHE A 197 21.80 4.62 -12.06
CA PHE A 197 21.74 5.99 -12.57
C PHE A 197 22.94 6.81 -12.10
N LEU A 198 23.75 7.28 -13.05
CA LEU A 198 24.87 8.19 -12.82
C LEU A 198 25.71 7.83 -11.57
N PRO A 199 26.27 6.62 -11.48
CA PRO A 199 27.09 6.25 -10.33
C PRO A 199 28.35 7.12 -10.27
N VAL A 200 28.98 7.18 -9.10
CA VAL A 200 30.17 8.01 -8.87
C VAL A 200 31.34 7.56 -9.76
N ASP A 201 31.59 6.25 -9.79
CA ASP A 201 32.61 5.63 -10.65
C ASP A 201 32.37 4.12 -10.73
N VAL A 202 32.13 3.60 -11.93
CA VAL A 202 31.94 2.16 -12.16
C VAL A 202 33.26 1.43 -12.44
N THR A 203 34.37 2.14 -12.65
CA THR A 203 35.69 1.57 -12.97
C THR A 203 36.12 0.47 -11.99
N PRO A 204 36.00 0.64 -10.65
CA PRO A 204 36.33 -0.41 -9.70
C PRO A 204 35.50 -1.69 -9.90
N LEU A 205 34.23 -1.56 -10.28
CA LEU A 205 33.37 -2.69 -10.63
C LEU A 205 33.84 -3.33 -11.94
N LEU A 206 34.06 -2.55 -13.01
CA LEU A 206 34.54 -3.06 -14.32
C LEU A 206 35.88 -3.81 -14.24
N ASN A 207 36.71 -3.48 -13.25
CA ASN A 207 37.99 -4.14 -12.99
C ASN A 207 37.88 -5.37 -12.08
N THR A 208 36.71 -5.61 -11.49
CA THR A 208 36.43 -6.86 -10.79
C THR A 208 36.20 -7.96 -11.82
N ALA A 209 36.87 -9.12 -11.65
CA ALA A 209 36.62 -10.25 -12.55
C ALA A 209 35.19 -10.77 -12.35
N PRO A 210 34.43 -11.06 -13.43
CA PRO A 210 33.11 -11.67 -13.31
C PRO A 210 33.16 -12.97 -12.49
N GLY A 211 32.16 -13.18 -11.65
CA GLY A 211 32.10 -14.30 -10.70
C GLY A 211 32.84 -14.06 -9.38
N ASN A 212 33.63 -12.99 -9.26
CA ASN A 212 34.27 -12.66 -7.99
C ASN A 212 33.31 -11.99 -7.02
N GLN A 213 33.48 -12.32 -5.74
CA GLN A 213 32.79 -11.65 -4.64
C GLN A 213 33.31 -10.22 -4.47
N VAL A 214 32.38 -9.32 -4.18
CA VAL A 214 32.65 -7.91 -3.87
C VAL A 214 32.37 -7.69 -2.39
N ALA A 215 33.41 -7.31 -1.65
CA ALA A 215 33.30 -7.06 -0.22
C ALA A 215 32.37 -5.88 0.09
N ALA A 216 31.63 -5.98 1.19
CA ALA A 216 30.83 -4.87 1.72
C ALA A 216 31.72 -3.65 1.98
N GLY A 217 31.24 -2.45 1.59
CA GLY A 217 31.97 -1.19 1.73
C GLY A 217 33.14 -0.97 0.75
N SER A 218 33.43 -1.93 -0.15
CA SER A 218 34.45 -1.73 -1.19
C SER A 218 34.05 -0.64 -2.20
N ALA A 219 35.04 -0.01 -2.85
CA ALA A 219 34.79 1.00 -3.88
C ALA A 219 33.93 0.44 -5.05
N ALA A 220 34.10 -0.83 -5.41
CA ALA A 220 33.29 -1.50 -6.43
C ALA A 220 31.80 -1.59 -6.06
N LEU A 221 31.47 -1.63 -4.77
CA LEU A 221 30.09 -1.59 -4.31
C LEU A 221 29.58 -0.16 -4.12
N VAL A 222 30.34 0.68 -3.41
CA VAL A 222 29.91 2.02 -2.99
C VAL A 222 29.84 2.97 -4.18
N ASN A 223 30.86 2.98 -5.04
CA ASN A 223 30.92 3.92 -6.16
C ASN A 223 29.98 3.52 -7.31
N ALA A 224 29.61 2.23 -7.40
CA ALA A 224 28.67 1.71 -8.39
C ALA A 224 27.19 1.89 -8.00
N GLN A 225 26.89 2.38 -6.79
CA GLN A 225 25.51 2.73 -6.42
C GLN A 225 25.01 3.94 -7.23
N PRO A 226 23.71 4.03 -7.51
CA PRO A 226 23.14 5.19 -8.17
C PRO A 226 23.27 6.43 -7.29
N VAL A 227 23.51 7.58 -7.92
CA VAL A 227 23.39 8.86 -7.23
C VAL A 227 21.93 9.08 -6.82
N LYS A 228 21.75 9.58 -5.60
CA LYS A 228 20.41 9.85 -5.07
C LYS A 228 19.91 11.18 -5.59
N VAL A 229 18.67 11.19 -6.09
CA VAL A 229 17.99 12.42 -6.51
C VAL A 229 17.12 12.92 -5.37
N LEU A 230 17.26 14.20 -5.01
CA LEU A 230 16.48 14.84 -3.96
C LEU A 230 15.12 15.31 -4.50
N TYR A 231 14.06 14.99 -3.77
CA TYR A 231 12.71 15.44 -4.06
C TYR A 231 12.13 16.23 -2.89
N LYS A 232 11.32 17.23 -3.23
CA LYS A 232 10.45 17.97 -2.34
C LYS A 232 9.01 17.78 -2.76
N SER A 233 8.19 17.23 -1.87
CA SER A 233 6.75 17.17 -2.09
C SER A 233 6.03 18.31 -1.38
N GLU A 234 5.09 18.94 -2.07
CA GLU A 234 4.17 19.91 -1.49
C GLU A 234 2.72 19.43 -1.61
N TRP A 235 1.85 19.94 -0.76
CA TRP A 235 0.42 19.68 -0.94
C TRP A 235 -0.07 20.37 -2.21
N PRO A 236 -0.89 19.70 -3.05
CA PRO A 236 -1.61 20.37 -4.11
C PRO A 236 -2.30 21.61 -3.58
N ARG A 237 -2.24 22.70 -4.34
CA ARG A 237 -2.93 23.94 -3.95
C ARG A 237 -4.44 23.79 -4.06
N ASN A 238 -4.90 22.92 -4.97
CA ASN A 238 -6.30 22.59 -5.18
C ASN A 238 -6.71 21.23 -4.58
N LEU A 239 -6.77 21.09 -3.25
CA LEU A 239 -7.23 19.84 -2.63
C LEU A 239 -8.75 19.63 -2.72
N PRO A 240 -9.24 18.41 -3.01
CA PRO A 240 -10.63 18.04 -2.79
C PRO A 240 -10.94 18.05 -1.30
N LYS A 241 -12.15 18.47 -0.92
CA LYS A 241 -12.55 18.64 0.48
C LYS A 241 -13.85 17.88 0.76
N LEU A 242 -13.82 17.10 1.84
CA LEU A 242 -15.00 16.45 2.42
C LEU A 242 -15.49 17.29 3.60
N LYS A 243 -16.79 17.58 3.67
CA LYS A 243 -17.38 18.25 4.85
C LYS A 243 -17.50 17.28 6.01
N GLY A 244 -17.43 17.80 7.23
CA GLY A 244 -17.69 17.00 8.43
C GLY A 244 -19.12 16.46 8.43
N GLY A 245 -19.26 15.13 8.53
CA GLY A 245 -20.56 14.45 8.49
C GLY A 245 -21.08 14.10 7.09
N GLU A 246 -20.35 14.48 6.03
CA GLU A 246 -20.68 14.11 4.66
C GLU A 246 -20.41 12.63 4.40
N THR A 247 -21.32 11.97 3.69
CA THR A 247 -21.14 10.58 3.23
C THR A 247 -20.83 10.58 1.74
N LEU A 248 -19.65 10.09 1.37
CA LEU A 248 -19.21 10.03 -0.03
C LEU A 248 -19.50 8.65 -0.64
N THR A 249 -20.35 8.61 -1.65
CA THR A 249 -20.67 7.39 -2.42
C THR A 249 -20.48 7.60 -3.92
N PHE A 250 -21.04 8.68 -4.46
CA PHE A 250 -20.88 9.10 -5.85
C PHE A 250 -19.81 10.18 -5.98
N SER A 251 -19.29 10.37 -7.20
CA SER A 251 -18.31 11.42 -7.47
C SER A 251 -18.92 12.81 -7.27
N GLY A 252 -18.09 13.77 -6.88
CA GLY A 252 -18.52 15.10 -6.51
C GLY A 252 -18.30 15.34 -5.02
N GLY A 253 -19.35 15.63 -4.28
CA GLY A 253 -19.27 15.98 -2.88
C GLY A 253 -19.93 17.32 -2.61
N GLU A 254 -20.55 17.42 -1.43
CA GLU A 254 -21.33 18.56 -0.98
C GLU A 254 -20.49 19.84 -0.94
N TYR A 255 -19.20 19.73 -0.59
CA TYR A 255 -18.30 20.87 -0.64
C TYR A 255 -18.19 21.48 -2.04
N ARG A 256 -17.97 20.64 -3.07
CA ARG A 256 -17.88 21.12 -4.46
C ARG A 256 -19.21 21.66 -4.96
N ALA A 257 -20.32 20.99 -4.61
CA ALA A 257 -21.66 21.42 -5.02
C ALA A 257 -22.01 22.82 -4.48
N ASP A 258 -21.70 23.08 -3.20
CA ASP A 258 -21.98 24.38 -2.58
C ASP A 258 -20.93 25.44 -2.91
N THR A 259 -19.69 25.02 -3.20
CA THR A 259 -18.56 25.90 -3.52
C THR A 259 -17.93 25.47 -4.84
N PRO A 260 -18.57 25.70 -5.99
CA PRO A 260 -18.08 25.21 -7.29
C PRO A 260 -16.77 25.87 -7.73
N PHE A 261 -16.51 27.11 -7.28
CA PHE A 261 -15.27 27.83 -7.53
C PHE A 261 -14.68 28.36 -6.23
N ARG A 262 -13.35 28.45 -6.17
CA ARG A 262 -12.61 29.01 -5.05
C ARG A 262 -11.43 29.84 -5.52
N THR A 263 -11.02 30.81 -4.72
CA THR A 263 -9.81 31.57 -5.00
C THR A 263 -8.59 30.86 -4.40
N VAL A 264 -7.63 30.48 -5.24
CA VAL A 264 -6.32 29.93 -4.85
C VAL A 264 -5.26 30.86 -5.39
N ASP A 265 -4.40 31.40 -4.54
CA ASP A 265 -3.32 32.35 -4.92
C ASP A 265 -3.79 33.57 -5.74
N GLY A 266 -5.03 34.01 -5.53
CA GLY A 266 -5.63 35.14 -6.26
C GLY A 266 -6.31 34.77 -7.58
N GLU A 267 -6.28 33.50 -7.99
CA GLU A 267 -6.94 32.99 -9.19
C GLU A 267 -8.24 32.25 -8.82
N LEU A 268 -9.30 32.46 -9.60
CA LEU A 268 -10.55 31.71 -9.46
C LEU A 268 -10.40 30.35 -10.16
N VAL A 269 -10.34 29.28 -9.38
CA VAL A 269 -10.22 27.91 -9.87
C VAL A 269 -11.48 27.11 -9.54
N GLU A 270 -11.78 26.11 -10.35
CA GLU A 270 -12.85 25.15 -10.04
C GLU A 270 -12.45 24.33 -8.80
N THR A 271 -13.40 24.10 -7.89
CA THR A 271 -13.16 23.24 -6.73
C THR A 271 -13.09 21.78 -7.17
N GLU A 272 -11.98 21.10 -6.85
CA GLU A 272 -11.85 19.67 -7.14
C GLU A 272 -12.96 18.84 -6.49
N GLY A 273 -13.49 17.89 -7.25
CA GLY A 273 -14.46 16.92 -6.77
C GLY A 273 -13.78 15.75 -6.06
N LEU A 274 -14.46 15.18 -5.08
CA LEU A 274 -14.10 13.90 -4.54
C LEU A 274 -14.49 12.78 -5.53
N PRO A 275 -13.73 11.68 -5.55
CA PRO A 275 -14.05 10.54 -6.39
C PRO A 275 -15.26 9.77 -5.82
N GLY A 276 -15.96 9.02 -6.67
CA GLY A 276 -17.07 8.18 -6.24
C GLY A 276 -16.58 6.87 -5.62
N ILE A 277 -16.76 6.70 -4.31
CA ILE A 277 -16.28 5.52 -3.56
C ILE A 277 -17.00 4.23 -3.96
N VAL A 278 -18.26 4.27 -4.40
CA VAL A 278 -19.02 3.04 -4.75
C VAL A 278 -18.39 2.27 -5.91
N ALA A 279 -17.67 2.97 -6.80
CA ALA A 279 -16.97 2.34 -7.92
C ALA A 279 -15.53 1.90 -7.57
N PHE A 280 -15.09 2.10 -6.32
CA PHE A 280 -13.73 1.75 -5.92
C PHE A 280 -13.58 0.26 -5.70
N ALA A 281 -12.50 -0.30 -6.23
CA ALA A 281 -12.09 -1.67 -5.91
C ALA A 281 -11.41 -1.75 -4.53
N SER A 282 -10.58 -0.75 -4.19
CA SER A 282 -9.92 -0.59 -2.89
C SER A 282 -9.72 0.89 -2.56
N ALA A 283 -9.50 1.20 -1.29
CA ALA A 283 -9.14 2.54 -0.81
C ALA A 283 -8.03 2.40 0.23
N GLU A 284 -6.97 3.20 0.10
CA GLU A 284 -5.86 3.22 1.04
C GLU A 284 -5.64 4.63 1.56
N VAL A 285 -5.43 4.76 2.87
CA VAL A 285 -4.98 6.01 3.48
C VAL A 285 -3.47 6.03 3.45
N VAL A 286 -2.91 6.77 2.49
CA VAL A 286 -1.46 6.75 2.24
C VAL A 286 -0.69 7.75 3.12
N PHE A 287 -1.39 8.75 3.68
CA PHE A 287 -0.84 9.69 4.66
C PHE A 287 -1.91 10.37 5.50
N ASP A 288 -1.57 10.63 6.76
CA ASP A 288 -2.33 11.49 7.66
C ASP A 288 -1.39 12.49 8.33
N SER A 289 -1.69 13.79 8.21
CA SER A 289 -0.93 14.86 8.87
C SER A 289 -0.89 14.73 10.40
N ARG A 290 -1.87 14.04 11.01
CA ARG A 290 -1.91 13.70 12.43
C ARG A 290 -1.12 12.44 12.76
N ASN A 291 -0.74 11.66 11.75
CA ASN A 291 0.12 10.49 11.87
C ASN A 291 1.27 10.52 10.84
N PRO A 292 2.16 11.54 10.91
CA PRO A 292 3.16 11.79 9.87
C PRO A 292 4.19 10.68 9.72
N THR A 293 4.35 9.82 10.74
CA THR A 293 5.28 8.69 10.75
C THR A 293 4.64 7.38 10.29
N GLY A 294 3.32 7.35 10.04
CA GLY A 294 2.61 6.10 9.74
C GLY A 294 2.57 5.14 10.94
N SER A 295 2.55 5.66 12.17
CA SER A 295 2.61 4.88 13.41
C SER A 295 1.29 4.18 13.74
N LEU A 296 1.27 2.84 13.65
CA LEU A 296 0.18 1.89 14.00
C LEU A 296 -0.63 2.21 15.26
N ASN A 297 -0.02 2.84 16.25
CA ASN A 297 -0.63 3.04 17.56
C ASN A 297 -1.79 4.06 17.58
N GLY A 298 -1.81 5.05 16.68
CA GLY A 298 -2.81 6.14 16.73
C GLY A 298 -4.16 5.81 16.06
N TRP A 299 -4.25 4.68 15.36
CA TRP A 299 -5.28 4.49 14.32
C TRP A 299 -6.64 4.09 14.88
N LYS A 300 -6.64 3.48 16.07
CA LYS A 300 -7.85 3.04 16.77
C LYS A 300 -8.64 4.24 17.31
N GLU A 301 -7.94 5.29 17.72
CA GLU A 301 -8.53 6.39 18.49
C GLU A 301 -8.62 7.70 17.72
N SER A 302 -7.76 7.92 16.72
CA SER A 302 -7.65 9.19 15.99
C SER A 302 -7.87 8.99 14.49
N TRP A 303 -9.10 9.24 14.03
CA TRP A 303 -9.47 9.18 12.61
C TRP A 303 -10.32 10.37 12.22
N SER A 304 -10.15 10.88 10.99
CA SER A 304 -10.96 11.98 10.43
C SER A 304 -12.02 11.49 9.45
N ALA A 305 -11.88 10.25 8.96
CA ALA A 305 -12.81 9.56 8.07
C ALA A 305 -12.71 8.04 8.26
N ARG A 306 -13.73 7.30 7.83
CA ARG A 306 -13.76 5.83 7.79
C ARG A 306 -14.31 5.37 6.45
N VAL A 307 -13.71 4.33 5.88
CA VAL A 307 -14.15 3.74 4.61
C VAL A 307 -14.68 2.33 4.86
N ALA A 308 -15.99 2.13 4.95
CA ALA A 308 -16.55 0.81 5.24
C ALA A 308 -17.16 0.15 4.00
N GLN A 309 -17.06 -1.18 3.90
CA GLN A 309 -17.86 -1.99 2.99
C GLN A 309 -19.31 -2.07 3.50
N VAL A 310 -20.06 -1.01 3.23
CA VAL A 310 -21.41 -0.81 3.79
C VAL A 310 -22.52 -1.56 3.05
N LEU A 311 -22.25 -2.13 1.87
CA LEU A 311 -23.24 -2.85 1.05
C LEU A 311 -23.07 -4.37 1.07
N ASP A 312 -21.95 -4.86 1.58
CA ASP A 312 -21.68 -6.29 1.65
C ASP A 312 -22.69 -7.04 2.51
N ARG A 313 -22.86 -8.32 2.20
CA ARG A 313 -23.64 -9.24 3.02
C ARG A 313 -22.79 -9.74 4.17
N ARG A 314 -23.34 -9.68 5.38
CA ARG A 314 -22.73 -10.25 6.59
C ARG A 314 -23.69 -11.27 7.17
N GLY A 315 -23.21 -12.48 7.38
CA GLY A 315 -24.03 -13.60 7.86
C GLY A 315 -23.39 -14.28 9.06
N VAL A 316 -24.20 -14.72 10.01
CA VAL A 316 -23.79 -15.57 11.12
C VAL A 316 -24.58 -16.88 11.08
N PRO A 317 -24.00 -18.01 11.52
CA PRO A 317 -24.73 -19.27 11.55
C PRO A 317 -25.98 -19.19 12.42
N LEU A 318 -27.12 -19.60 11.86
CA LEU A 318 -28.37 -19.81 12.57
C LEU A 318 -29.16 -20.85 11.77
N SER A 319 -29.30 -22.06 12.30
CA SER A 319 -30.04 -23.10 11.59
C SER A 319 -31.54 -22.89 11.72
N LEU A 320 -32.33 -23.43 10.79
CA LEU A 320 -33.80 -23.39 10.87
C LEU A 320 -34.34 -23.99 12.18
N ALA A 321 -33.64 -24.98 12.75
CA ALA A 321 -34.03 -25.60 14.01
C ALA A 321 -33.80 -24.69 15.22
N ASP A 322 -32.84 -23.77 15.12
CA ASP A 322 -32.49 -22.79 16.14
C ASP A 322 -33.32 -21.49 16.02
N LEU A 323 -34.08 -21.34 14.93
CA LEU A 323 -34.96 -20.20 14.71
C LEU A 323 -36.21 -20.31 15.62
N PRO A 324 -36.53 -19.28 16.42
CA PRO A 324 -37.70 -19.28 17.29
C PRO A 324 -38.99 -19.60 16.53
N ALA A 325 -39.87 -20.41 17.13
CA ALA A 325 -41.10 -20.86 16.49
C ALA A 325 -42.00 -19.69 16.05
N VAL A 326 -41.98 -18.57 16.79
CA VAL A 326 -42.72 -17.35 16.45
C VAL A 326 -42.14 -16.59 15.25
N LEU A 327 -40.92 -16.92 14.80
CA LEU A 327 -40.24 -16.33 13.64
C LEU A 327 -40.18 -17.28 12.45
N GLN A 328 -40.59 -18.53 12.61
CA GLN A 328 -40.74 -19.49 11.50
C GLN A 328 -41.88 -19.06 10.55
N PRO A 329 -41.82 -19.45 9.27
CA PRO A 329 -42.84 -19.07 8.28
C PRO A 329 -44.24 -19.52 8.70
N ALA A 330 -45.25 -18.71 8.36
CA ALA A 330 -46.67 -18.89 8.71
C ALA A 330 -47.05 -18.64 10.19
N SER A 331 -46.11 -18.16 11.01
CA SER A 331 -46.38 -17.65 12.37
C SER A 331 -47.07 -16.27 12.41
N GLY A 332 -46.99 -15.52 11.30
CA GLY A 332 -47.51 -14.16 11.17
C GLY A 332 -46.51 -13.05 11.51
N ASN A 333 -45.34 -13.37 12.06
CA ASN A 333 -44.26 -12.40 12.33
C ASN A 333 -43.10 -12.50 11.31
N SER A 334 -43.18 -13.43 10.37
CA SER A 334 -42.26 -13.53 9.25
C SER A 334 -42.95 -13.91 7.95
N ARG A 335 -42.37 -13.44 6.84
CA ARG A 335 -42.84 -13.69 5.47
C ARG A 335 -41.68 -14.20 4.62
N VAL A 336 -41.99 -15.02 3.62
CA VAL A 336 -41.00 -15.52 2.67
C VAL A 336 -40.84 -14.52 1.52
N LYS A 337 -39.62 -14.08 1.26
CA LYS A 337 -39.25 -13.26 0.11
C LYS A 337 -37.97 -13.81 -0.52
N ASP A 338 -38.04 -14.15 -1.81
CA ASP A 338 -36.90 -14.71 -2.57
C ASP A 338 -36.24 -15.93 -1.90
N GLY A 339 -37.05 -16.79 -1.26
CA GLY A 339 -36.58 -17.99 -0.55
C GLY A 339 -35.98 -17.72 0.84
N LYS A 340 -35.98 -16.47 1.31
CA LYS A 340 -35.48 -16.05 2.63
C LYS A 340 -36.61 -15.57 3.53
N TYR A 341 -36.41 -15.62 4.84
CA TYR A 341 -37.40 -15.16 5.80
C TYR A 341 -37.12 -13.71 6.20
N VAL A 342 -38.14 -12.87 6.07
CA VAL A 342 -38.12 -11.46 6.44
C VAL A 342 -39.07 -11.25 7.61
N PHE A 343 -38.66 -10.48 8.61
CA PHE A 343 -39.40 -10.30 9.86
C PHE A 343 -40.33 -9.09 9.80
N ASP A 344 -41.63 -9.29 10.02
CA ASP A 344 -42.67 -8.26 9.89
C ASP A 344 -42.72 -7.29 11.08
N GLY A 345 -42.23 -7.72 12.26
CA GLY A 345 -42.18 -6.93 13.48
C GLY A 345 -41.08 -5.85 13.51
N LEU A 346 -40.21 -5.79 12.49
CA LEU A 346 -39.10 -4.85 12.44
C LEU A 346 -39.47 -3.51 11.77
N PRO A 347 -38.74 -2.42 12.06
CA PRO A 347 -38.80 -1.19 11.27
C PRO A 347 -38.54 -1.45 9.78
N SER A 348 -39.17 -0.66 8.89
CA SER A 348 -39.13 -0.86 7.44
C SER A 348 -37.72 -0.98 6.85
N SER A 349 -36.75 -0.23 7.36
CA SER A 349 -35.33 -0.35 6.96
C SER A 349 -34.77 -1.74 7.27
N LEU A 350 -34.98 -2.22 8.50
CA LEU A 350 -34.51 -3.54 8.94
C LEU A 350 -35.22 -4.67 8.20
N GLN A 351 -36.52 -4.53 7.88
CA GLN A 351 -37.22 -5.53 7.06
C GLN A 351 -36.61 -5.71 5.66
N ARG A 352 -35.91 -4.69 5.15
CA ARG A 352 -35.22 -4.77 3.85
C ARG A 352 -33.80 -5.33 3.98
N ARG A 353 -33.18 -5.14 5.13
CA ARG A 353 -31.76 -5.43 5.37
C ARG A 353 -31.49 -6.76 6.08
N VAL A 354 -32.35 -7.17 7.00
CA VAL A 354 -32.14 -8.36 7.83
C VAL A 354 -33.06 -9.48 7.39
N ARG A 355 -32.50 -10.66 7.18
CA ARG A 355 -33.23 -11.85 6.74
C ARG A 355 -32.53 -13.12 7.20
N ASP A 356 -33.31 -14.16 7.43
CA ASP A 356 -32.80 -15.51 7.65
C ASP A 356 -32.78 -16.28 6.32
N ASP A 357 -31.66 -16.91 6.02
CA ASP A 357 -31.47 -17.79 4.89
C ASP A 357 -31.50 -19.24 5.37
N PRO A 358 -32.67 -19.92 5.32
CA PRO A 358 -32.81 -21.27 5.86
C PRO A 358 -32.06 -22.32 5.04
N LEU A 359 -31.68 -22.01 3.79
CA LEU A 359 -30.90 -22.91 2.93
C LEU A 359 -29.41 -22.83 3.28
N ALA A 360 -28.91 -21.63 3.54
CA ALA A 360 -27.53 -21.41 4.01
C ALA A 360 -27.37 -21.66 5.51
N GLY A 361 -28.47 -21.67 6.28
CA GLY A 361 -28.46 -21.74 7.74
C GLY A 361 -27.80 -20.50 8.35
N GLN A 362 -28.18 -19.31 7.88
CA GLN A 362 -27.56 -18.06 8.30
C GLN A 362 -28.57 -16.93 8.53
N LEU A 363 -28.39 -16.21 9.63
CA LEU A 363 -28.98 -14.89 9.82
C LEU A 363 -28.06 -13.85 9.19
N GLU A 364 -28.58 -13.08 8.23
CA GLU A 364 -27.78 -12.12 7.46
C GLU A 364 -28.33 -10.70 7.51
N VAL A 365 -27.39 -9.73 7.44
CA VAL A 365 -27.65 -8.32 7.20
C VAL A 365 -26.97 -7.88 5.90
N ILE A 366 -27.70 -7.15 5.07
CA ILE A 366 -27.18 -6.49 3.86
C ILE A 366 -27.27 -4.98 4.00
N GLY A 367 -26.51 -4.26 3.18
CA GLY A 367 -26.68 -2.82 3.02
C GLY A 367 -27.31 -2.49 1.68
N LEU A 368 -27.96 -1.34 1.62
CA LEU A 368 -28.66 -0.85 0.43
C LEU A 368 -28.27 0.59 0.15
N LEU A 369 -28.05 0.91 -1.12
CA LEU A 369 -27.85 2.27 -1.60
C LEU A 369 -28.94 2.58 -2.62
N ASN A 370 -29.85 3.50 -2.29
CA ASN A 370 -30.99 3.86 -3.13
C ASN A 370 -31.81 2.63 -3.56
N ASP A 371 -32.13 1.75 -2.60
CA ASP A 371 -32.80 0.46 -2.78
C ASP A 371 -32.05 -0.58 -3.62
N LYS A 372 -30.76 -0.35 -3.93
CA LYS A 372 -29.91 -1.28 -4.67
C LYS A 372 -28.94 -2.00 -3.75
N ASP A 373 -28.74 -3.29 -4.00
CA ASP A 373 -27.71 -4.08 -3.34
C ASP A 373 -26.37 -4.01 -4.11
N ILE A 374 -25.32 -4.62 -3.54
CA ILE A 374 -23.99 -4.62 -4.15
C ILE A 374 -23.92 -5.33 -5.52
N GLY A 375 -24.88 -6.21 -5.82
CA GLY A 375 -24.93 -6.97 -7.06
C GLY A 375 -25.68 -6.26 -8.20
N ASP A 376 -26.33 -5.13 -7.92
CA ASP A 376 -27.13 -4.41 -8.91
C ASP A 376 -26.25 -3.78 -10.00
N ARG A 377 -26.54 -4.10 -11.27
CA ARG A 377 -25.80 -3.59 -12.44
C ARG A 377 -25.83 -2.07 -12.59
N THR A 378 -26.79 -1.41 -11.95
CA THR A 378 -26.99 0.03 -12.00
C THR A 378 -26.56 0.73 -10.71
N LEU A 379 -25.84 0.05 -9.81
CA LEU A 379 -25.40 0.59 -8.52
C LEU A 379 -24.55 1.87 -8.67
N THR A 380 -23.70 1.91 -9.69
CA THR A 380 -22.81 3.06 -10.00
C THR A 380 -23.46 4.12 -10.89
N ALA A 381 -24.71 3.93 -11.32
CA ALA A 381 -25.44 4.93 -12.08
C ALA A 381 -25.67 6.19 -11.25
N ALA A 382 -25.87 7.33 -11.92
CA ALA A 382 -26.11 8.60 -11.25
C ALA A 382 -27.20 8.50 -10.16
N PRO A 383 -27.01 9.14 -9.00
CA PRO A 383 -27.95 9.03 -7.90
C PRO A 383 -29.32 9.57 -8.30
N PRO A 384 -30.42 8.96 -7.80
CA PRO A 384 -31.74 9.56 -7.90
C PRO A 384 -31.82 10.86 -7.07
N ALA A 385 -32.89 11.63 -7.27
CA ALA A 385 -33.10 12.89 -6.55
C ALA A 385 -33.18 12.74 -5.02
N VAL A 386 -33.60 11.56 -4.54
CA VAL A 386 -33.63 11.22 -3.12
C VAL A 386 -32.53 10.20 -2.84
N TYR A 387 -31.49 10.65 -2.15
CA TYR A 387 -30.36 9.81 -1.77
C TYR A 387 -30.62 9.12 -0.43
N VAL A 388 -30.49 7.79 -0.38
CA VAL A 388 -30.64 6.99 0.84
C VAL A 388 -29.56 5.92 0.90
N LEU A 389 -28.75 5.95 1.97
CA LEU A 389 -27.83 4.86 2.31
C LEU A 389 -28.34 4.15 3.57
N GLU A 390 -28.56 2.85 3.47
CA GLU A 390 -28.90 1.98 4.59
C GLU A 390 -27.75 0.99 4.79
N PRO A 391 -26.76 1.27 5.66
CA PRO A 391 -25.55 0.48 5.75
C PRO A 391 -25.81 -0.89 6.38
N ASN A 392 -24.97 -1.89 6.06
CA ASN A 392 -24.92 -3.20 6.72
C ASN A 392 -24.36 -3.16 8.16
N ILE A 393 -24.50 -2.02 8.86
CA ILE A 393 -23.96 -1.77 10.20
C ILE A 393 -25.16 -1.60 11.13
N LEU A 394 -25.27 -2.47 12.14
CA LEU A 394 -26.36 -2.40 13.11
C LEU A 394 -26.04 -1.38 14.20
N THR A 395 -27.06 -0.59 14.54
CA THR A 395 -27.10 0.28 15.71
C THR A 395 -27.59 -0.49 16.94
N GLU A 396 -27.38 0.07 18.13
CA GLU A 396 -27.87 -0.54 19.37
C GLU A 396 -29.40 -0.70 19.37
N GLY A 397 -30.13 0.31 18.91
CA GLY A 397 -31.59 0.24 18.80
C GLY A 397 -32.06 -0.82 17.78
N GLU A 398 -31.32 -1.02 16.69
CA GLU A 398 -31.62 -2.10 15.74
C GLU A 398 -31.34 -3.49 16.32
N ARG A 399 -30.26 -3.65 17.09
CA ARG A 399 -29.98 -4.88 17.85
C ARG A 399 -31.11 -5.18 18.83
N ASP A 400 -31.53 -4.19 19.61
CA ASP A 400 -32.56 -4.37 20.64
C ASP A 400 -33.93 -4.70 20.02
N ALA A 401 -34.23 -4.12 18.86
CA ALA A 401 -35.42 -4.48 18.08
C ALA A 401 -35.38 -5.94 17.58
N LEU A 402 -34.20 -6.43 17.18
CA LEU A 402 -34.02 -7.84 16.78
C LEU A 402 -34.13 -8.79 17.97
N LEU A 403 -33.53 -8.45 19.12
CA LEU A 403 -33.64 -9.26 20.34
C LEU A 403 -35.11 -9.35 20.81
N ALA A 404 -35.89 -8.28 20.69
CA ALA A 404 -37.29 -8.27 21.08
C ALA A 404 -38.23 -9.12 20.20
N LEU A 405 -37.75 -9.65 19.06
CA LEU A 405 -38.59 -10.40 18.10
C LEU A 405 -38.95 -11.80 18.56
N ASP A 406 -38.07 -12.49 19.27
CA ASP A 406 -38.33 -13.88 19.66
C ASP A 406 -39.36 -13.99 20.80
N GLY A 407 -39.58 -12.90 21.54
CA GLY A 407 -40.49 -12.86 22.67
C GLY A 407 -40.06 -13.75 23.83
N GLU A 408 -38.83 -14.27 23.80
CA GLU A 408 -38.25 -15.15 24.81
C GLU A 408 -37.29 -14.37 25.73
N GLY A 409 -36.96 -14.95 26.89
CA GLY A 409 -36.04 -14.33 27.84
C GLY A 409 -34.58 -14.41 27.38
N THR A 410 -33.72 -13.59 27.99
CA THR A 410 -32.27 -13.53 27.69
C THR A 410 -31.60 -14.91 27.76
N SER A 411 -31.20 -15.47 26.61
CA SER A 411 -30.29 -16.63 26.39
C SER A 411 -30.82 -17.64 25.34
N SER A 412 -31.44 -17.18 24.24
CA SER A 412 -31.79 -18.04 23.10
C SER A 412 -30.63 -18.17 22.08
N ALA A 413 -30.67 -19.20 21.22
CA ALA A 413 -29.74 -19.30 20.08
C ALA A 413 -29.87 -18.10 19.12
N TRP A 414 -31.09 -17.55 19.05
CA TRP A 414 -31.40 -16.29 18.37
C TRP A 414 -30.66 -15.11 18.99
N ASP A 415 -30.73 -14.91 20.31
CA ASP A 415 -30.00 -13.83 20.99
C ASP A 415 -28.51 -13.88 20.72
N ALA A 416 -27.93 -15.09 20.76
CA ALA A 416 -26.51 -15.32 20.48
C ALA A 416 -26.16 -14.99 19.02
N ALA A 417 -27.02 -15.36 18.06
CA ALA A 417 -26.86 -15.01 16.66
C ALA A 417 -27.00 -13.50 16.44
N VAL A 418 -28.00 -12.83 17.02
CA VAL A 418 -28.19 -11.37 16.93
C VAL A 418 -26.99 -10.63 17.53
N ALA A 419 -26.49 -11.05 18.68
CA ALA A 419 -25.29 -10.46 19.30
C ALA A 419 -24.05 -10.65 18.41
N SER A 420 -23.88 -11.82 17.81
CA SER A 420 -22.78 -12.13 16.91
C SER A 420 -22.87 -11.31 15.61
N LEU A 421 -24.07 -11.19 15.05
CA LEU A 421 -24.33 -10.39 13.85
C LEU A 421 -24.10 -8.90 14.12
N TYR A 422 -24.54 -8.41 15.29
CA TYR A 422 -24.28 -7.04 15.74
C TYR A 422 -22.77 -6.75 15.78
N LYS A 423 -21.99 -7.63 16.40
CA LYS A 423 -20.51 -7.51 16.43
C LYS A 423 -19.91 -7.54 15.03
N LEU A 424 -20.26 -8.53 14.21
CA LEU A 424 -19.77 -8.68 12.84
C LEU A 424 -20.14 -7.49 11.95
N SER A 425 -21.33 -6.89 12.15
CA SER A 425 -21.79 -5.70 11.42
C SER A 425 -20.97 -4.44 11.73
N ARG A 426 -20.25 -4.41 12.86
CA ARG A 426 -19.43 -3.27 13.26
C ARG A 426 -17.93 -3.54 13.09
N ASN A 427 -17.54 -4.81 13.08
CA ASN A 427 -16.16 -5.28 13.00
C ASN A 427 -16.06 -6.54 12.10
N PRO A 428 -16.23 -6.39 10.78
CA PRO A 428 -16.30 -7.53 9.87
C PRO A 428 -14.99 -8.32 9.78
N THR A 429 -13.87 -7.67 10.08
CA THR A 429 -12.52 -8.23 9.95
C THR A 429 -11.91 -8.70 11.27
N LEU A 430 -12.59 -8.49 12.40
CA LEU A 430 -12.10 -8.85 13.74
C LEU A 430 -10.67 -8.32 13.98
N VAL A 431 -10.40 -7.05 13.64
CA VAL A 431 -9.04 -6.46 13.68
C VAL A 431 -8.73 -5.81 15.04
N ASP A 432 -9.62 -5.92 16.03
CA ASP A 432 -9.49 -5.27 17.33
C ASP A 432 -9.47 -6.26 18.51
N SER A 433 -9.79 -5.75 19.71
CA SER A 433 -9.84 -6.48 20.99
C SER A 433 -10.78 -7.68 21.02
N ASP A 434 -11.69 -7.81 20.06
CA ASP A 434 -12.60 -8.97 19.96
C ASP A 434 -11.92 -10.18 19.31
N ASN A 435 -10.70 -10.02 18.79
CA ASN A 435 -9.90 -11.12 18.27
C ASN A 435 -8.96 -11.65 19.36
N PRO A 436 -9.12 -12.91 19.82
CA PRO A 436 -8.25 -13.50 20.85
C PRO A 436 -6.78 -13.59 20.42
N TYR A 437 -6.46 -13.33 19.15
CA TYR A 437 -5.11 -13.31 18.59
C TYR A 437 -4.46 -11.92 18.57
N LEU A 438 -5.22 -10.84 18.78
CA LEU A 438 -4.73 -9.45 18.84
C LEU A 438 -4.66 -8.89 20.26
N MET A 439 -4.68 -9.77 21.28
CA MET A 439 -4.44 -9.40 22.67
C MET A 439 -3.08 -8.72 22.83
N SER A 440 -2.97 -7.84 23.82
CA SER A 440 -1.70 -7.24 24.24
C SER A 440 -0.62 -8.32 24.40
N PRO A 441 0.62 -8.06 23.96
CA PRO A 441 1.69 -9.06 24.01
C PRO A 441 1.85 -9.54 25.47
N PRO A 442 1.87 -10.85 25.71
CA PRO A 442 2.02 -11.37 27.05
C PRO A 442 3.37 -10.96 27.64
N THR A 443 3.39 -10.67 28.94
CA THR A 443 4.56 -10.15 29.63
C THR A 443 5.68 -11.19 29.81
N ASP A 444 5.37 -12.49 29.68
CA ASP A 444 6.32 -13.58 29.79
C ASP A 444 6.79 -14.10 28.41
N ASP A 445 8.07 -14.48 28.32
CA ASP A 445 8.71 -14.91 27.07
C ASP A 445 8.16 -16.23 26.52
N ALA A 446 7.62 -17.11 27.36
CA ALA A 446 7.06 -18.40 26.95
C ALA A 446 5.75 -18.22 26.17
N SER A 447 4.92 -17.26 26.57
CA SER A 447 3.67 -16.91 25.89
C SER A 447 3.90 -16.02 24.67
N ARG A 448 5.04 -15.31 24.59
CA ARG A 448 5.38 -14.42 23.47
C ARG A 448 5.59 -15.17 22.15
N GLY A 449 6.19 -16.35 22.18
CA GLY A 449 6.36 -17.19 20.98
C GLY A 449 5.02 -17.66 20.41
N ALA A 450 4.10 -18.12 21.26
CA ALA A 450 2.75 -18.50 20.85
C ALA A 450 1.94 -17.31 20.32
N TRP A 451 2.10 -16.14 20.92
CA TRP A 451 1.51 -14.89 20.44
C TRP A 451 2.03 -14.49 19.04
N GLN A 452 3.35 -14.56 18.80
CA GLN A 452 3.95 -14.27 17.50
C GLN A 452 3.44 -15.22 16.41
N THR A 453 3.44 -16.53 16.66
CA THR A 453 2.93 -17.52 15.70
C THR A 453 1.45 -17.30 15.38
N ARG A 454 0.64 -16.92 16.36
CA ARG A 454 -0.79 -16.60 16.16
C ARG A 454 -0.99 -15.32 15.35
N LEU A 455 -0.17 -14.30 15.58
CA LEU A 455 -0.18 -13.06 14.81
C LEU A 455 0.23 -13.30 13.35
N GLU A 456 1.26 -14.11 13.11
CA GLU A 456 1.67 -14.53 11.78
C GLU A 456 0.57 -15.32 11.05
N GLN A 457 -0.13 -16.21 11.76
CA GLN A 457 -1.27 -16.95 11.21
C GLN A 457 -2.43 -16.01 10.86
N PHE A 458 -2.71 -15.00 11.69
CA PHE A 458 -3.71 -13.97 11.40
C PHE A 458 -3.37 -13.22 10.11
N TRP A 459 -2.14 -12.73 9.97
CA TRP A 459 -1.72 -12.02 8.75
C TRP A 459 -1.73 -12.94 7.52
N ARG A 460 -1.32 -14.20 7.66
CA ARG A 460 -1.40 -15.19 6.57
C ARG A 460 -2.84 -15.45 6.14
N HIS A 461 -3.77 -15.54 7.09
CA HIS A 461 -5.19 -15.70 6.78
C HIS A 461 -5.75 -14.44 6.07
N TYR A 462 -5.44 -13.26 6.61
CA TYR A 462 -5.88 -11.97 6.09
C TYR A 462 -5.45 -11.74 4.64
N TYR A 463 -4.17 -12.02 4.31
CA TYR A 463 -3.63 -11.74 2.98
C TYR A 463 -3.85 -12.85 1.96
N PHE A 464 -3.84 -14.12 2.39
CA PHE A 464 -3.81 -15.26 1.46
C PHE A 464 -5.09 -16.11 1.48
N GLY A 465 -6.08 -15.77 2.30
CA GLY A 465 -7.33 -16.52 2.42
C GLY A 465 -7.13 -17.97 2.88
N VAL A 466 -5.95 -18.30 3.40
CA VAL A 466 -5.61 -19.64 3.88
C VAL A 466 -6.34 -19.84 5.20
N VAL A 467 -7.40 -20.64 5.19
CA VAL A 467 -8.07 -21.08 6.42
C VAL A 467 -7.05 -21.89 7.22
N PRO A 468 -6.75 -21.55 8.48
CA PRO A 468 -5.82 -22.33 9.27
C PRO A 468 -6.33 -23.76 9.39
N THR A 469 -5.42 -24.74 9.24
CA THR A 469 -5.63 -26.06 9.83
C THR A 469 -5.76 -25.84 11.33
N ILE A 470 -7.00 -25.86 11.81
CA ILE A 470 -7.30 -25.76 13.24
C ILE A 470 -6.61 -26.93 13.91
N ASP A 471 -5.60 -26.65 14.74
CA ASP A 471 -5.15 -27.62 15.72
C ASP A 471 -6.27 -27.77 16.75
N LEU A 472 -7.10 -28.79 16.51
CA LEU A 472 -8.27 -29.14 17.33
C LEU A 472 -7.91 -29.26 18.81
N THR A 473 -6.67 -29.62 19.13
CA THR A 473 -6.14 -29.71 20.50
C THR A 473 -6.13 -28.35 21.20
N THR A 474 -5.74 -27.30 20.50
CA THR A 474 -5.65 -25.94 21.06
C THR A 474 -7.04 -25.31 21.24
N LEU A 475 -7.96 -25.56 20.32
CA LEU A 475 -9.36 -25.11 20.43
C LEU A 475 -10.10 -25.81 21.58
N ILE A 476 -9.91 -27.13 21.72
CA ILE A 476 -10.48 -27.93 22.83
C ILE A 476 -9.95 -27.43 24.17
N ASN A 477 -8.64 -27.18 24.29
CA ASN A 477 -8.05 -26.69 25.54
C ASN A 477 -8.51 -25.25 25.90
N TYR A 478 -8.73 -24.38 24.91
CA TYR A 478 -9.27 -23.05 25.14
C TYR A 478 -10.72 -23.08 25.64
N ILE A 479 -11.56 -23.91 25.00
CA ILE A 479 -12.96 -24.15 25.39
C ILE A 479 -13.05 -24.73 26.81
N LEU A 480 -12.17 -25.68 27.15
CA LEU A 480 -12.12 -26.30 28.48
C LEU A 480 -11.67 -25.34 29.60
N GLN A 481 -10.94 -24.27 29.27
CA GLN A 481 -10.43 -23.31 30.26
C GLN A 481 -11.32 -22.08 30.45
N HIS A 482 -12.20 -21.75 29.50
CA HIS A 482 -12.89 -20.45 29.47
C HIS A 482 -14.43 -20.54 29.42
N LEU A 483 -15.02 -21.75 29.46
CA LEU A 483 -16.46 -21.96 29.60
C LEU A 483 -16.77 -22.74 30.90
N PRO A 484 -17.77 -22.33 31.70
CA PRO A 484 -18.16 -23.07 32.89
C PRO A 484 -18.73 -24.44 32.49
N LEU A 485 -18.06 -25.50 32.97
CA LEU A 485 -18.44 -26.88 32.73
C LEU A 485 -19.80 -27.21 33.39
N SER A 486 -20.86 -27.25 32.59
CA SER A 486 -21.99 -28.12 32.89
C SER A 486 -22.45 -28.89 31.64
N SER A 487 -22.40 -30.22 31.77
CA SER A 487 -22.96 -31.28 30.92
C SER A 487 -22.40 -31.51 29.50
N THR A 488 -21.47 -32.46 29.44
CA THR A 488 -21.40 -33.64 28.56
C THR A 488 -22.33 -33.70 27.33
N ILE A 489 -21.91 -33.17 26.18
CA ILE A 489 -22.10 -33.79 24.85
C ILE A 489 -20.89 -33.40 23.98
N LEU A 490 -19.99 -34.34 23.69
CA LEU A 490 -18.98 -34.20 22.63
C LEU A 490 -19.63 -34.61 21.30
N PRO A 491 -19.73 -33.75 20.27
CA PRO A 491 -20.14 -34.20 18.94
C PRO A 491 -18.95 -34.90 18.28
N THR A 492 -19.03 -36.21 18.15
CA THR A 492 -18.17 -36.98 17.24
C THR A 492 -18.61 -36.73 15.80
N GLY A 493 -17.83 -35.95 15.06
CA GLY A 493 -17.96 -35.86 13.59
C GLY A 493 -17.86 -34.44 13.03
N ILE A 494 -16.66 -33.88 12.97
CA ILE A 494 -16.36 -32.78 12.04
C ILE A 494 -15.47 -33.37 10.94
N ALA A 495 -16.03 -33.55 9.75
CA ALA A 495 -15.30 -34.02 8.58
C ALA A 495 -14.31 -32.93 8.12
N ALA A 496 -13.07 -33.33 7.83
CA ALA A 496 -12.03 -32.46 7.31
C ALA A 496 -12.47 -31.83 5.97
N LEU A 497 -12.41 -30.50 5.89
CA LEU A 497 -12.57 -29.76 4.63
C LEU A 497 -11.29 -29.88 3.77
N PRO A 498 -11.39 -29.81 2.43
CA PRO A 498 -10.26 -30.08 1.54
C PRO A 498 -9.17 -29.00 1.67
N THR A 499 -7.95 -29.42 1.96
CA THR A 499 -6.72 -28.62 1.87
C THR A 499 -6.41 -28.29 0.42
N VAL A 500 -6.28 -27.00 0.09
CA VAL A 500 -5.62 -26.56 -1.14
C VAL A 500 -4.10 -26.61 -0.90
N SER A 501 -3.45 -27.62 -1.46
CA SER A 501 -1.99 -27.74 -1.48
C SER A 501 -1.40 -26.81 -2.55
N GLY A 502 -0.51 -25.88 -2.16
CA GLY A 502 0.19 -25.06 -3.16
C GLY A 502 1.18 -23.98 -2.70
N LEU A 503 1.27 -23.61 -1.41
CA LEU A 503 2.20 -22.56 -0.95
C LEU A 503 3.11 -23.09 0.17
N ALA A 504 4.43 -22.98 -0.02
CA ALA A 504 5.45 -23.49 0.89
C ALA A 504 5.62 -22.60 2.14
N ALA A 505 6.03 -23.21 3.25
CA ALA A 505 6.08 -22.63 4.59
C ALA A 505 7.21 -21.60 4.84
N THR A 506 7.86 -21.05 3.81
CA THR A 506 9.17 -20.37 3.96
C THR A 506 9.21 -18.87 3.66
N ASP A 507 8.10 -18.21 3.35
CA ASP A 507 8.12 -16.74 3.17
C ASP A 507 8.15 -16.01 4.54
N PRO A 508 9.13 -15.11 4.76
CA PRO A 508 9.30 -14.42 6.04
C PRO A 508 8.23 -13.34 6.23
N VAL A 509 7.53 -13.40 7.37
CA VAL A 509 6.55 -12.39 7.82
C VAL A 509 7.29 -11.34 8.68
N PRO A 510 6.92 -10.04 8.60
CA PRO A 510 7.52 -9.01 9.44
C PRO A 510 7.33 -9.28 10.94
N THR A 511 8.40 -9.17 11.72
CA THR A 511 8.39 -9.38 13.17
C THR A 511 7.82 -8.15 13.92
N PRO A 512 6.89 -8.32 14.89
CA PRO A 512 6.31 -7.19 15.61
C PRO A 512 7.12 -6.77 16.84
N ILE A 513 7.16 -5.45 17.09
CA ILE A 513 7.74 -4.77 18.27
C ILE A 513 6.61 -4.57 19.32
N PRO A 514 6.85 -4.75 20.64
CA PRO A 514 5.78 -4.77 21.65
C PRO A 514 5.34 -3.36 22.08
N VAL A 515 4.03 -3.17 22.34
CA VAL A 515 3.48 -1.92 22.92
C VAL A 515 2.29 -2.20 23.86
N ASP A 516 2.23 -1.43 24.95
CA ASP A 516 1.27 -1.46 26.06
C ASP A 516 -0.15 -0.95 25.73
N ALA A 517 -1.09 -1.33 26.61
CA ALA A 517 -2.55 -1.29 26.47
C ALA A 517 -3.22 0.09 26.69
N ALA A 518 -4.27 0.39 25.90
CA ALA A 518 -5.67 0.60 26.33
C ALA A 518 -6.57 0.98 25.13
N ASP A 519 -7.81 0.46 25.15
CA ASP A 519 -9.08 0.94 24.56
C ASP A 519 -9.27 1.18 23.04
N SER A 520 -10.55 1.13 22.67
CA SER A 520 -11.09 0.43 21.49
C SER A 520 -11.65 1.36 20.40
N GLY A 521 -11.29 1.08 19.14
CA GLY A 521 -11.92 1.67 17.95
C GLY A 521 -11.56 0.94 16.64
N TYR A 522 -12.58 0.78 15.78
CA TYR A 522 -12.63 -0.11 14.61
C TYR A 522 -11.93 0.44 13.34
N LEU A 523 -11.32 -0.47 12.54
CA LEU A 523 -10.44 -0.20 11.40
C LEU A 523 -10.97 -0.70 10.04
N VAL A 524 -10.35 -0.16 8.97
CA VAL A 524 -10.51 -0.47 7.54
C VAL A 524 -9.12 -0.79 6.99
N GLY A 525 -9.03 -1.78 6.09
CA GLY A 525 -7.77 -2.34 5.58
C GLY A 525 -6.85 -1.35 4.86
N LEU A 526 -5.55 -1.56 5.04
CA LEU A 526 -4.47 -0.91 4.30
C LEU A 526 -3.87 -1.94 3.33
N GLU A 527 -3.62 -1.56 2.08
CA GLU A 527 -2.71 -2.34 1.24
C GLU A 527 -1.28 -2.22 1.81
N PRO A 528 -0.48 -3.29 1.79
CA PRO A 528 0.87 -3.23 2.35
C PRO A 528 1.81 -2.46 1.42
N LYS A 529 2.60 -1.56 2.01
CA LYS A 529 3.83 -1.03 1.43
C LYS A 529 4.73 -2.19 0.99
N ARG A 530 5.37 -2.10 -0.17
CA ARG A 530 6.45 -3.01 -0.57
C ARG A 530 7.57 -2.97 0.50
N VAL A 531 7.80 -4.08 1.19
CA VAL A 531 8.82 -4.17 2.24
C VAL A 531 10.13 -4.63 1.61
N PHE A 532 11.25 -4.08 2.05
CA PHE A 532 12.57 -4.54 1.61
C PHE A 532 13.26 -5.30 2.74
N ASP A 533 13.90 -6.42 2.41
CA ASP A 533 14.77 -7.12 3.36
C ASP A 533 16.04 -6.29 3.65
N ALA A 534 16.84 -6.74 4.62
CA ALA A 534 18.12 -6.10 4.95
C ALA A 534 19.16 -6.13 3.79
N ALA A 535 18.86 -6.81 2.68
CA ALA A 535 19.67 -6.83 1.47
C ALA A 535 19.12 -5.89 0.37
N GLY A 536 18.01 -5.19 0.63
CA GLY A 536 17.36 -4.28 -0.29
C GLY A 536 16.51 -4.97 -1.36
N ARG A 537 16.06 -6.20 -1.14
CA ARG A 537 15.17 -6.93 -2.04
C ARG A 537 13.71 -6.79 -1.60
N PRO A 538 12.76 -6.66 -2.53
CA PRO A 538 11.35 -6.64 -2.20
C PRO A 538 10.89 -7.99 -1.61
N VAL A 539 10.13 -7.97 -0.52
CA VAL A 539 9.62 -9.12 0.23
C VAL A 539 8.11 -9.08 0.29
#